data_AF-H5X5N4-F1
#
_entry.id   AF-H5X5N4-F1
#
_cell.length_a   1.000
_cell.length_b   1.000
_cell.length_c   1.000
_cell.angle_alpha   90.00
_cell.angle_beta   90.00
_cell.angle_gamma   90.00
#
_symmetry.space_group_name_H-M   'P 1'
#
loop_
_entity.id
_entity.type
_entity.pdbx_description
1 polymer ?
#
loop_
_entity_poly.entity_id
_entity_poly.type
_entity_poly.pdbx_seq_one_letter_code
_entity_poly.pdbx_strand_id
1 'polypeptide(L)'
;MSGDVLLATYLNDHHAAAVAATELARRVAAEQRGSPDGEPLRRLALDVEEDLLVLRGIMAALDVPVRGTRRVRPGSRRSSAG
;
A
#
# COMPACT_ATOMS: atom_id res chain seq x y z
N MET A 1 28.40 1.47 4.20
CA MET A 1 27.08 0.83 4.37
C MET A 1 27.08 -0.43 3.54
N SER A 2 26.83 -1.60 4.13
CA SER A 2 26.80 -2.86 3.39
C SER A 2 25.57 -2.92 2.47
N GLY A 3 25.68 -3.55 1.30
CA GLY A 3 24.61 -3.62 0.29
C GLY A 3 23.30 -4.21 0.82
N ASP A 4 23.40 -5.17 1.74
CA ASP A 4 22.24 -5.83 2.36
C ASP A 4 21.35 -4.86 3.15
N VAL A 5 21.95 -3.85 3.79
CA VAL A 5 21.20 -2.84 4.55
C VAL A 5 20.41 -1.93 3.61
N LEU A 6 20.97 -1.58 2.45
CA LEU A 6 20.29 -0.78 1.43
C LEU A 6 19.14 -1.56 0.79
N LEU A 7 19.38 -2.82 0.46
CA LEU A 7 18.34 -3.70 -0.09
C LEU A 7 17.20 -3.90 0.90
N ALA A 8 17.49 -4.20 2.17
CA ALA A 8 16.47 -4.37 3.19
C ALA A 8 15.65 -3.09 3.43
N THR A 9 16.29 -1.91 3.32
CA THR A 9 15.60 -0.61 3.41
C THR A 9 14.67 -0.42 2.21
N TYR A 10 15.18 -0.63 0.98
CA TYR A 10 14.40 -0.50 -0.24
C TYR A 10 13.18 -1.43 -0.27
N LEU A 11 13.35 -2.70 0.11
CA LEU A 11 12.24 -3.67 0.13
C LEU A 11 11.16 -3.28 1.13
N ASN A 12 11.55 -2.76 2.30
CA ASN A 12 10.60 -2.28 3.30
C ASN A 12 9.88 -1.00 2.87
N ASP A 13 10.60 -0.07 2.23
CA ASP A 13 9.99 1.15 1.70
C ASP A 13 9.00 0.82 0.56
N HIS A 14 9.36 -0.12 -0.32
CA HIS A 14 8.49 -0.57 -1.39
C HIS A 14 7.24 -1.29 -0.86
N HIS A 15 7.40 -2.17 0.12
CA HIS A 15 6.27 -2.81 0.81
C HIS A 15 5.34 -1.77 1.45
N ALA A 16 5.89 -0.78 2.16
CA ALA A 16 5.11 0.27 2.78
C ALA A 16 4.34 1.12 1.76
N ALA A 17 5.00 1.48 0.64
CA ALA A 17 4.38 2.23 -0.45
C ALA A 17 3.24 1.44 -1.11
N ALA A 18 3.46 0.16 -1.39
CA ALA A 18 2.44 -0.72 -1.97
C ALA A 18 1.22 -0.90 -1.05
N VAL A 19 1.44 -1.12 0.27
CA VAL A 19 0.33 -1.17 1.25
C VAL A 19 -0.48 0.13 1.25
N ALA A 20 0.20 1.28 1.25
CA ALA A 20 -0.47 2.58 1.24
C ALA A 20 -1.26 2.80 -0.07
N ALA A 21 -0.70 2.40 -1.21
CA ALA A 21 -1.35 2.49 -2.51
C ALA A 21 -2.59 1.60 -2.59
N THR A 22 -2.54 0.35 -2.11
CA THR A 22 -3.70 -0.55 -2.05
C THR A 22 -4.81 0.05 -1.19
N GLU A 23 -4.49 0.55 0.01
CA GLU A 23 -5.49 1.19 0.86
C GLU A 23 -6.12 2.43 0.20
N LEU A 24 -5.32 3.25 -0.50
CA LEU A 24 -5.80 4.42 -1.22
C LEU A 24 -6.72 4.01 -2.39
N ALA A 25 -6.29 3.06 -3.23
CA ALA A 25 -7.07 2.58 -4.35
C ALA A 25 -8.43 2.02 -3.89
N ARG A 26 -8.46 1.24 -2.79
CA ARG A 26 -9.71 0.76 -2.18
C ARG A 26 -10.61 1.89 -1.70
N ARG A 27 -10.05 2.91 -1.05
CA ARG A 27 -10.80 4.09 -0.58
C ARG A 27 -11.42 4.84 -1.75
N VAL A 28 -10.65 5.13 -2.80
CA VAL A 28 -11.14 5.87 -3.97
C VAL A 28 -12.15 5.02 -4.76
N ALA A 29 -11.93 3.71 -4.92
CA ALA A 29 -12.91 2.81 -5.54
C ALA A 29 -14.26 2.79 -4.80
N ALA A 30 -14.22 2.85 -3.46
CA ALA A 30 -15.41 2.93 -2.63
C ALA A 30 -16.16 4.27 -2.78
N GLU A 31 -15.45 5.38 -2.97
CA GLU A 31 -16.02 6.70 -3.24
C GLU A 31 -16.59 6.79 -4.67
N GLN A 32 -15.99 6.11 -5.63
CA GLN A 32 -16.39 6.05 -7.04
C GLN A 32 -17.37 4.92 -7.36
N ARG A 33 -18.12 4.40 -6.38
CA ARG A 33 -19.11 3.33 -6.62
C ARG A 33 -20.19 3.81 -7.59
N GLY A 34 -20.38 3.07 -8.68
CA GLY A 34 -21.33 3.42 -9.75
C GLY A 34 -20.76 4.35 -10.82
N SER A 35 -19.51 4.81 -10.66
CA SER A 35 -18.74 5.49 -11.72
C SER A 35 -17.97 4.45 -12.55
N PRO A 36 -17.73 4.70 -13.86
CA PRO A 36 -16.85 3.88 -14.69
C PRO A 36 -15.44 3.66 -14.11
N ASP A 37 -14.97 4.57 -13.26
CA ASP A 37 -13.63 4.51 -12.66
C ASP A 37 -13.51 3.58 -11.43
N GLY A 38 -14.63 3.20 -10.82
CA GLY A 38 -14.63 2.41 -9.58
C GLY A 38 -14.10 0.99 -9.77
N GLU A 39 -14.48 0.34 -10.87
CA GLU A 39 -14.06 -1.03 -11.16
C GLU A 39 -12.56 -1.15 -11.51
N PRO A 40 -11.98 -0.29 -12.38
CA PRO A 40 -10.54 -0.25 -12.59
C PRO A 40 -9.73 -0.07 -11.30
N LEU A 41 -10.16 0.83 -10.40
CA LEU A 41 -9.47 1.06 -9.12
C LEU A 41 -9.56 -0.14 -8.17
N ARG A 42 -10.71 -0.85 -8.18
CA ARG A 42 -10.88 -2.07 -7.42
C ARG A 42 -9.95 -3.18 -7.93
N ARG A 43 -9.84 -3.35 -9.24
CA ARG A 43 -8.93 -4.32 -9.85
C ARG A 43 -7.47 -3.99 -9.57
N LEU A 44 -7.07 -2.72 -9.73
CA LEU A 44 -5.73 -2.28 -9.35
C LEU A 44 -5.39 -2.60 -7.89
N ALA A 45 -6.33 -2.41 -6.96
CA ALA A 45 -6.10 -2.75 -5.57
C ALA A 45 -5.88 -4.26 -5.33
N LEU A 46 -6.54 -5.12 -6.12
CA LEU A 46 -6.34 -6.57 -6.07
C LEU A 46 -4.97 -6.95 -6.67
N ASP A 47 -4.64 -6.42 -7.84
CA ASP A 47 -3.36 -6.68 -8.51
C ASP A 47 -2.17 -6.32 -7.59
N VAL A 48 -2.22 -5.16 -6.93
CA VAL A 48 -1.17 -4.75 -5.98
C VAL A 48 -1.16 -5.62 -4.72
N GLU A 49 -2.30 -6.16 -4.29
CA GLU A 49 -2.34 -7.09 -3.16
C GLU A 49 -1.71 -8.45 -3.49
N GLU A 50 -1.88 -8.93 -4.72
CA GLU A 50 -1.18 -10.11 -5.22
C GLU A 50 0.33 -9.88 -5.29
N ASP A 51 0.75 -8.74 -5.84
CA ASP A 51 2.17 -8.34 -5.87
C ASP A 51 2.77 -8.24 -4.45
N LEU A 52 2.00 -7.75 -3.48
CA LEU A 52 2.42 -7.71 -2.08
C LEU A 52 2.66 -9.10 -1.48
N LEU A 53 1.93 -10.13 -1.91
CA LEU A 53 2.17 -11.51 -1.48
C LEU A 53 3.49 -12.02 -2.06
N VAL A 54 3.74 -11.76 -3.34
CA VAL A 54 5.00 -12.11 -4.01
C VAL A 54 6.18 -11.40 -3.34
N LEU A 55 6.07 -10.09 -3.09
CA LEU A 55 7.10 -9.30 -2.42
C LEU A 55 7.42 -9.83 -1.02
N ARG A 56 6.41 -10.20 -0.24
CA ARG A 56 6.62 -10.81 1.09
C ARG A 56 7.33 -12.16 0.99
N GLY A 57 7.03 -12.96 -0.03
CA GLY A 57 7.76 -14.20 -0.32
C GLY A 57 9.23 -13.95 -0.63
N ILE A 58 9.54 -12.94 -1.45
CA ILE A 58 10.91 -12.53 -1.75
C ILE A 58 11.64 -12.06 -0.49
N MET A 59 11.01 -11.20 0.31
CA MET A 59 11.58 -10.71 1.56
C MET A 59 11.88 -11.86 2.53
N ALA A 60 10.98 -12.84 2.64
CA ALA A 60 11.21 -14.03 3.45
C ALA A 60 12.38 -14.89 2.93
N ALA A 61 12.48 -15.09 1.61
CA ALA A 61 13.59 -15.82 1.00
C ALA A 61 14.95 -15.14 1.19
N LEU A 62 14.96 -13.82 1.38
CA LEU A 62 16.15 -13.01 1.64
C LEU A 62 16.40 -12.75 3.13
N ASP A 63 15.61 -13.35 4.04
CA ASP A 63 15.64 -13.12 5.49
C ASP A 63 15.50 -11.62 5.89
N VAL A 64 14.73 -10.86 5.09
CA VAL A 64 14.44 -9.46 5.34
C VAL A 64 13.10 -9.36 6.09
N PRO A 65 13.08 -8.90 7.36
CA PRO A 65 11.84 -8.76 8.10
C PRO A 65 11.00 -7.61 7.53
N VAL A 66 9.69 -7.86 7.40
CA VAL A 66 8.70 -6.84 7.08
C VAL A 66 8.50 -5.91 8.28
N ARG A 67 8.72 -4.62 8.07
CA ARG A 67 8.52 -3.59 9.09
C ARG A 67 7.07 -3.09 9.07
N GLY A 68 6.47 -2.99 10.26
CA GLY A 68 5.15 -2.39 10.40
C GLY A 68 5.17 -0.92 9.99
N THR A 69 4.24 -0.50 9.15
CA THR A 69 4.08 0.92 8.80
C THR A 69 3.38 1.65 9.94
N ARG A 70 3.87 2.84 10.28
CA ARG A 70 3.14 3.75 11.17
C ARG A 70 1.88 4.20 10.44
N ARG A 71 0.70 3.74 10.86
CA ARG A 71 -0.58 4.28 10.38
C ARG A 71 -0.61 5.78 10.64
N VAL A 72 -0.45 6.58 9.59
CA VAL A 72 -0.77 8.01 9.63
C VAL A 72 -2.29 8.10 9.76
N ARG A 73 -2.78 8.62 10.88
CA ARG A 73 -4.22 8.85 11.07
C ARG A 73 -4.67 9.88 10.04
N PRO A 74 -5.70 9.61 9.22
CA PRO A 74 -6.24 10.63 8.34
C PRO A 74 -6.81 11.77 9.19
N GLY A 75 -6.35 12.99 8.92
CA GLY A 75 -6.84 14.20 9.57
C GLY A 75 -8.34 14.35 9.30
N SER A 76 -9.11 14.54 10.38
CA SER A 76 -10.53 14.85 10.31
C SER A 76 -10.73 16.13 9.49
N ARG A 77 -11.30 16.03 8.28
CA ARG A 77 -11.81 17.21 7.57
C ARG A 77 -12.94 17.79 8.42
N ARG A 78 -12.72 18.98 8.99
CA ARG A 78 -13.81 19.77 9.57
C ARG A 78 -14.74 20.16 8.42
N SER A 79 -15.96 19.65 8.48
CA SER A 79 -17.09 20.19 7.75
C SER A 79 -17.43 21.54 8.41
N SER A 80 -17.19 22.64 7.72
CA SER A 80 -17.84 23.92 8.03
C SER A 80 -18.95 24.12 6.99
N ALA A 81 -20.15 23.69 7.37
CA ALA A 81 -21.40 24.14 6.77
C ALA A 81 -22.08 25.06 7.78
N GLY A 82 -22.50 26.24 7.35
CA GLY A 82 -23.26 27.22 8.13
C GLY A 82 -22.57 28.55 8.22
#